data_AF-A0A1S9BTK8-F1
#
_entry.id   AF-A0A1S9BTK8-F1
#
_cell.length_a   1.000
_cell.length_b   1.000
_cell.length_c   1.000
_cell.angle_alpha   90.00
_cell.angle_beta   90.00
_cell.angle_gamma   90.00
#
_symmetry.space_group_name_H-M   'P 1'
#
loop_
_entity.id
_entity.type
_entity.pdbx_description
1 polymer ?
#
loop_
_entity_poly.entity_id
_entity_poly.type
_entity_poly.pdbx_seq_one_letter_code
_entity_poly.pdbx_strand_id
1 'polypeptide(L)'
;MCAEERNHIYNKWKNEYNSRIERQTHFKDLHKSCIYAYAFILIFMVGAILISNEYTSYGFDEASAVYQLFIYSCPLFILILAVFELIVYRLIPDPNMIEIDEYYVFLSHDDFDNFTKVLAISKNEHYTIRDIRSDDTIKDKCIIIGSC
;
A
#
# COMPACT_ATOMS: atom_id res chain seq x y z
N MET A 1 10.38 -30.17 -8.86
CA MET A 1 9.54 -30.05 -7.64
C MET A 1 8.52 -31.18 -7.60
N CYS A 2 8.44 -31.89 -6.48
CA CYS A 2 7.43 -32.96 -6.28
C CYS A 2 6.03 -32.36 -6.03
N ALA A 3 4.96 -33.14 -6.25
CA ALA A 3 3.59 -32.66 -6.09
C ALA A 3 3.26 -32.21 -4.66
N GLU A 4 3.81 -32.89 -3.64
CA GLU A 4 3.64 -32.54 -2.23
C GLU A 4 4.31 -31.20 -1.88
N GLU A 5 5.54 -30.99 -2.34
CA GLU A 5 6.29 -29.75 -2.16
C GLU A 5 5.58 -28.56 -2.84
N ARG A 6 5.07 -28.77 -4.06
CA ARG A 6 4.27 -27.79 -4.80
C ARG A 6 3.02 -27.36 -4.01
N ASN A 7 2.27 -28.33 -3.48
CA ASN A 7 1.05 -28.05 -2.72
C ASN A 7 1.37 -27.33 -1.39
N HIS A 8 2.48 -27.68 -0.74
CA HIS A 8 2.94 -27.02 0.48
C HIS A 8 3.26 -25.54 0.25
N ILE A 9 4.05 -25.24 -0.78
CA ILE A 9 4.41 -23.86 -1.16
C ILE A 9 3.15 -23.07 -1.56
N TYR A 10 2.26 -23.68 -2.35
CA TYR A 10 1.01 -23.03 -2.75
C TYR A 10 0.12 -22.69 -1.55
N ASN A 11 -0.02 -23.60 -0.57
CA ASN A 11 -0.82 -23.34 0.63
C ASN A 11 -0.22 -22.23 1.49
N LYS A 12 1.11 -22.22 1.68
CA LYS A 12 1.81 -21.13 2.36
C LYS A 12 1.61 -19.80 1.64
N TRP A 13 1.75 -19.80 0.32
CA TRP A 13 1.54 -18.63 -0.52
C TRP A 13 0.14 -18.09 -0.38
N LYS A 14 -0.87 -18.96 -0.51
CA LYS A 14 -2.28 -18.58 -0.43
C LYS A 14 -2.61 -17.94 0.92
N ASN A 15 -2.09 -18.49 2.02
CA ASN A 15 -2.31 -17.93 3.35
C ASN A 15 -1.66 -16.56 3.51
N GLU A 16 -0.40 -16.41 3.11
CA GLU A 16 0.33 -15.15 3.18
C GLU A 16 -0.30 -14.09 2.25
N TYR A 17 -0.65 -14.47 1.01
CA TYR A 17 -1.32 -13.63 0.03
C TYR A 17 -2.64 -13.09 0.59
N ASN A 18 -3.49 -13.96 1.15
CA ASN A 18 -4.75 -13.53 1.76
C ASN A 18 -4.51 -12.55 2.93
N SER A 19 -3.52 -12.80 3.79
CA SER A 19 -3.16 -11.87 4.87
C SER A 19 -2.70 -10.52 4.33
N ARG A 20 -1.93 -10.48 3.24
CA ARG A 20 -1.48 -9.23 2.61
C ARG A 20 -2.63 -8.47 1.97
N ILE A 21 -3.54 -9.15 1.28
CA ILE A 21 -4.74 -8.55 0.70
C ILE A 21 -5.66 -7.96 1.78
N GLU A 22 -5.82 -8.65 2.91
CA GLU A 22 -6.57 -8.13 4.05
C GLU A 22 -5.96 -6.84 4.60
N ARG A 23 -4.63 -6.82 4.81
CA ARG A 23 -3.91 -5.60 5.23
C ARG A 23 -4.04 -4.46 4.21
N GLN A 24 -3.97 -4.75 2.92
CA GLN A 24 -4.18 -3.76 1.87
C GLN A 24 -5.61 -3.22 1.86
N THR A 25 -6.61 -4.07 2.07
CA THR A 25 -8.01 -3.66 2.14
C THR A 25 -8.23 -2.74 3.34
N HIS A 26 -7.71 -3.15 4.51
CA HIS A 26 -7.74 -2.31 5.71
C HIS A 26 -7.04 -0.96 5.50
N PHE A 27 -5.92 -0.93 4.77
CA PHE A 27 -5.25 0.33 4.43
C PHE A 27 -6.08 1.21 3.50
N LYS A 28 -6.78 0.65 2.53
CA LYS A 28 -7.70 1.44 1.68
C LYS A 28 -8.79 2.12 2.50
N ASP A 29 -9.35 1.41 3.48
CA ASP A 29 -10.35 1.97 4.39
C ASP A 29 -9.76 3.05 5.31
N LEU A 30 -8.54 2.82 5.81
CA LEU A 30 -7.79 3.82 6.59
C LEU A 30 -7.51 5.08 5.75
N HIS A 31 -6.97 4.92 4.54
CA HIS A 31 -6.67 5.99 3.60
C HIS A 31 -7.92 6.84 3.31
N LYS A 32 -9.05 6.19 3.04
CA LYS A 32 -10.34 6.87 2.86
C LYS A 32 -10.74 7.67 4.10
N SER A 33 -10.53 7.13 5.30
CA SER A 33 -10.82 7.81 6.57
C SER A 33 -9.89 9.02 6.78
N CYS A 34 -8.60 8.89 6.46
CA CYS A 34 -7.64 9.99 6.46
C CYS A 34 -8.05 11.11 5.51
N ILE A 35 -8.48 10.79 4.28
CA ILE A 35 -9.01 11.77 3.32
C ILE A 35 -10.18 12.55 3.91
N TYR A 36 -11.14 11.87 4.55
CA TYR A 36 -12.26 12.55 5.20
C TYR A 36 -11.81 13.45 6.35
N ALA A 37 -10.83 13.01 7.15
CA ALA A 37 -10.25 13.84 8.21
C ALA A 37 -9.56 15.09 7.64
N TYR A 38 -8.79 14.96 6.56
CA TYR A 38 -8.17 16.10 5.88
C TYR A 38 -9.22 17.10 5.39
N ALA A 39 -10.26 16.63 4.71
CA ALA A 39 -11.33 17.46 4.20
C ALA A 39 -12.05 18.20 5.35
N PHE A 40 -12.33 17.49 6.45
CA PHE A 40 -12.93 18.08 7.65
C PHE A 40 -12.05 19.20 8.23
N ILE A 41 -10.75 18.95 8.43
CA ILE A 41 -9.82 19.95 8.95
C ILE A 41 -9.78 21.19 8.04
N LEU A 42 -9.73 21.00 6.71
CA LEU A 42 -9.70 22.10 5.75
C LEU A 42 -10.99 22.94 5.78
N ILE A 43 -12.16 22.31 5.86
CA ILE A 43 -13.44 23.02 5.97
C ILE A 43 -13.47 23.89 7.24
N PHE A 44 -13.04 23.32 8.38
CA PHE A 44 -12.97 24.05 9.64
C PHE A 44 -11.94 25.18 9.61
N MET A 45 -10.79 24.97 8.96
CA MET A 45 -9.78 26.00 8.77
C MET A 45 -10.32 27.18 7.97
N VAL A 46 -11.05 26.93 6.88
CA VAL A 46 -11.69 27.99 6.08
C VAL A 46 -12.74 28.75 6.90
N GLY A 47 -13.59 28.04 7.65
CA GLY A 47 -14.56 28.66 8.55
C GLY A 47 -13.89 29.56 9.60
N ALA A 48 -12.82 29.06 10.22
CA ALA A 48 -12.02 29.82 11.18
C ALA A 48 -11.39 31.08 10.58
N ILE A 49 -10.91 31.03 9.32
CA ILE A 49 -10.37 32.20 8.61
C ILE A 49 -11.46 33.27 8.43
N LEU A 50 -12.65 32.88 7.98
CA LEU A 50 -13.76 33.80 7.76
C LEU A 50 -14.18 34.49 9.07
N ILE A 51 -14.35 33.71 10.15
CA ILE A 51 -14.74 34.22 11.47
C ILE A 51 -13.63 35.10 12.06
N SER A 52 -12.36 34.70 11.94
CA SER A 52 -11.22 35.51 12.39
C SER A 52 -11.23 36.88 11.74
N ASN A 53 -11.45 36.95 10.42
CA ASN A 53 -11.48 38.21 9.68
C ASN A 53 -12.63 39.11 10.12
N GLU A 54 -13.81 38.54 10.42
CA GLU A 54 -14.92 39.31 11.00
C GLU A 54 -14.53 39.88 12.37
N TYR A 55 -13.97 39.07 13.28
CA TYR A 55 -13.54 39.56 14.59
C TYR A 55 -12.49 40.67 14.51
N THR A 56 -11.53 40.56 13.59
CA THR A 56 -10.56 41.64 13.33
C THR A 56 -11.27 42.92 12.88
N SER A 57 -12.29 42.82 12.04
CA SER A 57 -13.03 44.00 11.55
C SER A 57 -13.84 44.70 12.65
N TYR A 58 -14.30 43.97 13.66
CA TYR A 58 -14.99 44.50 14.82
C TYR A 58 -14.05 44.89 15.99
N GLY A 59 -12.73 44.73 15.84
CA GLY A 59 -11.73 45.08 16.86
C GLY A 59 -11.62 44.10 18.03
N PHE A 60 -12.05 42.84 17.85
CA PHE A 60 -11.90 41.78 18.84
C PHE A 60 -10.59 41.00 18.63
N ASP A 61 -9.46 41.64 18.95
CA ASP A 61 -8.12 41.10 18.66
C ASP A 61 -7.81 39.79 19.41
N GLU A 62 -8.26 39.66 20.66
CA GLU A 62 -8.06 38.45 21.46
C GLU A 62 -8.79 37.24 20.86
N ALA A 63 -10.03 37.44 20.38
CA ALA A 63 -10.78 36.39 19.71
C ALA A 63 -10.13 35.99 18.38
N SER A 64 -9.68 36.97 17.58
CA SER A 64 -8.94 36.72 16.34
C SER A 64 -7.66 35.91 16.58
N ALA A 65 -6.89 36.22 17.63
CA ALA A 65 -5.67 35.49 17.96
C ALA A 65 -5.91 34.00 18.26
N VAL A 66 -7.02 33.66 18.93
CA VAL A 66 -7.41 32.26 19.18
C VAL A 66 -7.69 31.52 17.87
N TYR A 67 -8.41 32.14 16.93
CA TYR A 67 -8.67 31.53 15.63
C TYR A 67 -7.38 31.40 14.80
N GLN A 68 -6.47 32.39 14.85
CA GLN A 68 -5.17 32.28 14.18
C GLN A 68 -4.35 31.09 14.70
N LEU A 69 -4.30 30.88 16.01
CA LEU A 69 -3.64 29.70 16.60
C LEU A 69 -4.25 28.38 16.06
N PHE A 70 -5.58 28.32 15.97
CA PHE A 70 -6.26 27.16 15.39
C PHE A 70 -5.88 26.96 13.91
N ILE A 71 -5.95 28.02 13.10
CA ILE A 71 -5.62 28.01 11.67
C ILE A 71 -4.18 27.53 11.44
N TYR A 72 -3.21 28.01 12.23
CA TYR A 72 -1.82 27.57 12.13
C TYR A 72 -1.59 26.14 12.62
N SER A 73 -2.48 25.61 13.46
CA SER A 73 -2.42 24.22 13.94
C SER A 73 -2.97 23.23 12.92
N CYS A 74 -3.92 23.62 12.06
CA CYS A 74 -4.55 22.73 11.07
C CYS A 74 -3.53 22.03 10.14
N PRO A 75 -2.55 22.71 9.52
CA PRO A 75 -1.53 22.05 8.70
C PRO A 75 -0.70 21.03 9.47
N LEU A 76 -0.42 21.28 10.77
CA LEU A 76 0.33 20.35 11.61
C LEU A 76 -0.45 19.05 11.83
N PHE A 77 -1.76 19.14 12.09
CA PHE A 77 -2.60 17.94 12.23
C PHE A 77 -2.69 17.13 10.93
N ILE A 78 -2.82 17.81 9.79
CA ILE A 78 -2.78 17.16 8.47
C ILE A 78 -1.44 16.43 8.28
N LEU A 79 -0.32 17.08 8.63
CA LEU A 79 1.00 16.49 8.51
C LEU A 79 1.15 15.24 9.41
N ILE A 80 0.68 15.29 10.66
CA ILE A 80 0.73 14.14 11.58
C ILE A 80 -0.04 12.95 11.01
N LEU A 81 -1.25 13.20 10.50
CA LEU A 81 -2.08 12.17 9.88
C LEU A 81 -1.44 11.60 8.61
N ALA A 82 -0.83 12.43 7.77
CA ALA A 82 -0.12 12.00 6.57
C ALA A 82 1.12 11.16 6.88
N VAL A 83 1.88 11.51 7.92
CA VAL A 83 3.02 10.72 8.39
C VAL A 83 2.55 9.38 8.94
N PHE A 84 1.48 9.36 9.74
CA PHE A 84 0.89 8.13 10.23
C PHE A 84 0.46 7.21 9.08
N GLU A 85 -0.24 7.75 8.09
CA GLU A 85 -0.66 7.02 6.88
C GLU A 85 0.54 6.42 6.13
N LEU A 86 1.61 7.20 5.95
CA LEU A 86 2.84 6.75 5.29
C LEU A 86 3.54 5.62 6.06
N ILE A 87 3.58 5.70 7.39
CA ILE A 87 4.14 4.63 8.24
C ILE A 87 3.35 3.35 8.03
N VAL A 88 2.02 3.41 8.07
CA VAL A 88 1.17 2.23 7.86
C VAL A 88 1.37 1.67 6.45
N TYR A 89 1.39 2.51 5.42
CA TYR A 89 1.62 2.08 4.05
C TYR A 89 2.93 1.28 3.89
N ARG A 90 4.03 1.77 4.50
CA ARG A 90 5.34 1.09 4.44
C ARG A 90 5.38 -0.25 5.15
N LEU A 91 4.50 -0.49 6.12
CA LEU A 91 4.43 -1.75 6.86
C LEU A 91 3.66 -2.84 6.09
N ILE A 92 3.03 -2.50 4.96
CA ILE A 92 2.25 -3.45 4.16
C ILE A 92 3.13 -4.00 3.05
N PRO A 93 3.53 -5.28 3.12
CA PRO A 93 4.35 -5.89 2.08
C PRO A 93 3.54 -6.07 0.79
N ASP A 94 4.23 -6.01 -0.36
CA ASP A 94 3.62 -6.21 -1.67
C ASP A 94 3.02 -7.63 -1.79
N PRO A 95 1.73 -7.78 -2.11
CA PRO A 95 1.10 -9.10 -2.29
C PRO A 95 1.57 -9.82 -3.56
N ASN A 96 2.12 -9.12 -4.55
CA ASN A 96 2.42 -9.70 -5.86
C ASN A 96 3.76 -10.45 -5.90
N MET A 97 4.63 -10.25 -4.91
CA MET A 97 5.90 -10.94 -4.77
C MET A 97 6.09 -11.39 -3.31
N ILE A 98 6.12 -12.71 -3.11
CA ILE A 98 6.19 -13.32 -1.79
C ILE A 98 7.35 -14.31 -1.76
N GLU A 99 8.26 -14.13 -0.82
CA GLU A 99 9.30 -15.12 -0.53
C GLU A 99 8.75 -16.22 0.36
N ILE A 100 8.91 -17.48 -0.07
CA ILE A 100 8.43 -18.66 0.67
C ILE A 100 9.51 -19.72 0.60
N ASP A 101 10.04 -20.10 1.76
CA ASP A 101 11.12 -21.08 1.88
C ASP A 101 12.28 -20.71 0.92
N GLU A 102 12.67 -21.60 0.02
CA GLU A 102 13.72 -21.38 -0.99
C GLU A 102 13.19 -20.85 -2.33
N TYR A 103 11.99 -20.27 -2.37
CA TYR A 103 11.36 -19.79 -3.60
C TYR A 103 10.89 -18.34 -3.52
N TYR A 104 10.95 -17.64 -4.65
CA TYR A 104 10.17 -16.44 -4.91
C TYR A 104 8.88 -16.84 -5.62
N VAL A 105 7.73 -16.45 -5.08
CA VAL A 105 6.41 -16.76 -5.63
C VAL A 105 5.74 -15.46 -6.09
N PHE A 106 5.23 -15.46 -7.32
CA PHE A 106 4.61 -14.29 -7.92
C PHE A 106 3.42 -14.67 -8.82
N LEU A 107 2.55 -13.69 -9.03
CA LEU A 107 1.40 -13.82 -9.91
C LEU A 107 1.80 -13.45 -11.35
N SER A 108 1.47 -14.33 -12.30
CA SER A 108 1.56 -14.04 -13.73
C SER A 108 0.15 -13.97 -14.30
N HIS A 109 -0.25 -12.77 -14.73
CA HIS A 109 -1.50 -12.60 -15.46
C HIS A 109 -1.27 -12.97 -16.93
N ASP A 110 -2.14 -13.83 -17.47
CA ASP A 110 -2.12 -14.22 -18.88
C ASP A 110 -3.29 -13.53 -19.58
N ASP A 111 -3.01 -12.43 -20.29
CA ASP A 111 -4.02 -11.59 -20.94
C ASP A 111 -4.87 -12.35 -21.98
N PHE A 112 -4.39 -13.50 -22.45
CA PHE A 112 -5.08 -14.33 -23.44
C PHE A 112 -6.12 -15.28 -22.83
N ASP A 113 -5.89 -15.76 -21.60
CA ASP A 113 -6.71 -16.82 -21.00
C ASP A 113 -7.58 -16.33 -19.83
N ASN A 114 -7.51 -15.05 -19.43
CA ASN A 114 -8.17 -14.49 -18.24
C ASN A 114 -7.88 -15.25 -16.92
N PHE A 115 -6.85 -16.10 -16.89
CA PHE A 115 -6.45 -16.87 -15.72
C PHE A 115 -5.14 -16.35 -15.14
N THR A 116 -5.09 -16.20 -13.82
CA THR A 116 -3.86 -15.79 -13.13
C THR A 116 -3.10 -17.04 -12.68
N LYS A 117 -1.89 -17.24 -13.20
CA LYS A 117 -1.02 -18.37 -12.82
C LYS A 117 -0.18 -17.96 -11.61
N VAL A 118 -0.02 -18.87 -10.66
CA VAL A 118 0.88 -18.71 -9.52
C VAL A 118 2.19 -19.40 -9.88
N LEU A 119 3.26 -18.62 -10.01
CA LEU A 119 4.57 -19.09 -10.43
C LEU A 119 5.55 -19.07 -9.26
N ALA A 120 6.41 -20.08 -9.17
CA ALA A 120 7.52 -20.12 -8.22
C ALA A 120 8.84 -20.25 -8.98
N ILE A 121 9.87 -19.56 -8.48
CA ILE A 121 11.24 -19.58 -9.00
C ILE A 121 12.19 -19.79 -7.82
N SER A 122 13.20 -20.66 -7.98
CA SER A 122 14.10 -21.00 -6.87
C SER A 122 15.06 -19.85 -6.55
N LYS A 123 15.31 -19.59 -5.26
CA LYS A 123 16.31 -18.62 -4.76
C LYS A 123 17.74 -19.06 -5.07
N ASN A 124 17.98 -20.36 -5.20
CA ASN A 124 19.30 -20.94 -5.48
C ASN A 124 19.70 -20.78 -6.96
N GLU A 125 18.75 -20.43 -7.83
CA GLU A 125 19.07 -19.96 -9.17
C GLU A 125 19.62 -18.53 -9.07
N HIS A 126 20.92 -18.41 -8.78
CA HIS A 126 21.63 -17.14 -8.93
C HIS A 126 21.61 -16.74 -10.40
N TYR A 127 20.69 -15.84 -10.77
CA TYR A 127 20.66 -15.28 -12.11
C TYR A 127 21.78 -14.24 -12.25
N THR A 128 22.93 -14.67 -12.77
CA THR A 128 23.84 -13.74 -13.43
C THR A 128 23.11 -13.18 -14.65
N ILE A 129 22.84 -11.88 -14.67
CA ILE A 129 22.21 -11.15 -15.80
C ILE A 129 22.92 -11.43 -17.14
N ARG A 130 24.16 -11.94 -17.11
CA ARG A 130 24.96 -12.35 -18.27
C ARG A 130 24.53 -13.67 -18.94
N ASP A 131 23.74 -14.52 -18.31
CA ASP A 131 23.37 -15.85 -18.83
C ASP A 131 21.99 -15.89 -19.51
N ILE A 132 21.30 -14.75 -19.61
CA ILE A 132 20.06 -14.64 -20.38
C ILE A 132 20.45 -14.52 -21.86
N ARG A 133 20.45 -15.63 -22.59
CA ARG A 133 20.44 -15.61 -24.05
C ARG A 133 19.19 -14.86 -24.51
N SER A 134 19.27 -14.15 -25.64
CA SER A 134 18.16 -13.34 -26.19
C SER A 134 16.86 -14.11 -26.40
N ASP A 135 16.92 -15.44 -26.41
CA ASP A 135 15.80 -16.34 -26.72
C ASP A 135 15.26 -17.10 -25.48
N ASP A 136 15.93 -17.01 -24.32
CA ASP A 136 15.46 -17.67 -23.08
C ASP A 136 14.50 -16.72 -22.34
N THR A 137 13.21 -17.05 -22.32
CA THR A 137 12.25 -16.30 -21.50
C THR A 137 12.30 -16.79 -20.05
N ILE A 138 12.24 -15.85 -19.09
CA ILE A 138 12.14 -16.18 -17.65
C ILE A 138 11.00 -17.18 -17.35
N LYS A 139 9.97 -17.21 -18.21
CA LYS A 139 8.84 -18.15 -18.16
C LYS A 139 9.26 -19.61 -18.21
N ASP A 140 10.35 -19.96 -18.90
CA ASP A 140 10.80 -21.35 -19.05
C ASP A 140 11.44 -21.94 -17.78
N LYS A 141 11.81 -21.07 -16.82
CA LYS A 141 12.43 -21.44 -15.54
C LYS A 141 11.46 -21.34 -14.35
N CYS A 142 10.23 -20.89 -14.60
CA CYS A 142 9.20 -20.74 -13.58
C CYS A 142 8.35 -22.01 -13.49
N ILE A 143 8.09 -22.48 -12.27
CA ILE A 143 7.20 -23.62 -12.04
C ILE A 143 5.81 -23.10 -11.73
N ILE A 144 4.80 -23.52 -12.50
CA ILE A 144 3.40 -23.27 -12.16
C ILE A 144 3.05 -24.11 -10.92
N ILE A 145 2.72 -23.42 -9.83
CA ILE A 145 2.34 -24.05 -8.56
C ILE A 145 0.84 -24.02 -8.30
N GLY A 146 0.10 -23.20 -9.04
CA GLY A 146 -1.34 -23.11 -8.97
C GLY A 146 -1.91 -22.09 -9.96
N SER A 147 -3.22 -21.91 -9.90
CA SER A 147 -3.97 -20.90 -10.65
C SER A 147 -5.02 -20.27 -9.74
N CYS A 148 -5.29 -18.99 -9.92
CA CYS A 148 -6.30 -18.22 -9.21
C CYS A 148 -7.28 -17.58 -10.20
#